data_AF-A0A0K8NUA3-F1
#
_entry.id   AF-A0A0K8NUA3-F1
#
_cell.length_a   1.000
_cell.length_b   1.000
_cell.length_c   1.000
_cell.angle_alpha   90.00
_cell.angle_beta   90.00
_cell.angle_gamma   90.00
#
_symmetry.space_group_name_H-M   'P 1'
#
loop_
_entity.id
_entity.type
_entity.pdbx_description
1 polymer ?
#
loop_
_entity_poly.entity_id
_entity_poly.type
_entity_poly.pdbx_seq_one_letter_code
_entity_poly.pdbx_strand_id
1 'polypeptide(L)' 'MIRLVRLKRQGALGHGDLVATRRLGTCEVVSIASPHSLTVRALDNHTHYRISGIDFGTGARLREV' A
#
# COMPACT_ATOMS: atom_id res chain seq x y z
N MET A 1 -13.85 -7.04 2.53
CA MET A 1 -13.18 -5.92 3.24
C MET A 1 -11.67 -6.21 3.32
N ILE A 2 -10.83 -5.41 2.68
CA ILE A 2 -9.37 -5.57 2.71
C ILE A 2 -8.85 -4.69 3.86
N ARG A 3 -8.13 -5.28 4.82
CA ARG A 3 -7.46 -4.55 5.90
C ARG A 3 -5.98 -4.51 5.57
N LEU A 4 -5.44 -3.32 5.32
CA LEU A 4 -4.00 -3.10 5.23
C LEU A 4 -3.44 -2.98 6.65
N VAL A 5 -2.45 -3.79 6.99
CA VAL A 5 -1.67 -3.64 8.23
C VAL A 5 -0.25 -3.29 7.83
N ARG A 6 0.21 -2.10 8.19
CA ARG A 6 1.55 -1.60 7.84
C ARG A 6 2.58 -2.19 8.80
N LEU A 7 3.70 -2.69 8.26
CA LEU A 7 4.66 -3.49 9.04
C LEU A 7 5.78 -2.68 9.71
N LYS A 8 6.13 -1.46 9.25
CA LYS A 8 7.12 -0.59 9.94
C LYS A 8 6.87 0.91 9.75
N ARG A 9 7.18 1.66 10.83
CA ARG A 9 7.23 3.13 11.06
C ARG A 9 5.90 3.89 11.22
N GLN A 10 5.80 4.66 12.33
CA GLN A 10 4.87 5.79 12.47
C GLN A 10 5.15 6.81 11.35
N GLY A 11 4.14 7.18 10.58
CA GLY A 11 4.27 8.21 9.54
C GLY A 11 3.46 7.92 8.28
N ALA A 12 3.87 8.55 7.19
CA ALA A 12 3.15 8.54 5.92
C ALA A 12 3.43 7.29 5.07
N LEU A 13 2.42 6.65 4.46
CA LEU A 13 2.63 5.50 3.54
C LEU A 13 3.37 6.01 2.30
N GLY A 14 4.37 5.27 1.83
CA GLY A 14 5.20 5.66 0.68
C GLY A 14 5.60 4.50 -0.22
N HIS A 15 6.23 4.83 -1.35
CA HIS A 15 6.85 3.85 -2.24
C HIS A 15 7.88 2.98 -1.49
N GLY A 16 7.87 1.68 -1.74
CA GLY A 16 8.76 0.69 -1.11
C GLY A 16 8.29 0.21 0.28
N ASP A 17 7.23 0.79 0.83
CA ASP A 17 6.68 0.32 2.11
C ASP A 17 6.08 -1.08 1.97
N LEU A 18 6.28 -1.90 2.99
CA LEU A 18 5.66 -3.21 3.09
C LEU A 18 4.30 -3.13 3.81
N VAL A 19 3.29 -3.66 3.14
CA VAL A 19 1.91 -3.74 3.64
C VAL A 19 1.46 -5.19 3.65
N ALA A 20 0.81 -5.59 4.72
CA ALA A 20 0.14 -6.89 4.79
C ALA A 20 -1.32 -6.74 4.35
N THR A 21 -1.74 -7.59 3.42
CA THR A 21 -3.11 -7.71 2.96
C THR A 21 -3.64 -9.11 3.28
N ARG A 22 -4.92 -9.23 3.64
CA ARG A 22 -5.50 -10.56 3.95
C ARG A 22 -5.56 -11.52 2.75
N ARG A 23 -5.65 -10.98 1.52
CA ARG A 23 -5.86 -11.80 0.31
C ARG A 23 -4.56 -12.03 -0.49
N LEU A 24 -3.65 -11.07 -0.49
CA LEU A 24 -2.43 -11.10 -1.30
C LEU A 24 -1.18 -11.34 -0.42
N GLY A 25 -1.33 -11.49 0.89
CA GLY A 25 -0.19 -11.58 1.81
C GLY A 25 0.58 -10.25 1.89
N THR A 26 1.91 -10.36 2.01
CA THR A 26 2.80 -9.19 2.07
C THR A 26 3.04 -8.63 0.67
N CYS A 27 2.84 -7.33 0.53
CA CYS A 27 3.07 -6.61 -0.71
C CYS A 27 3.95 -5.37 -0.48
N GLU A 28 4.67 -4.98 -1.52
CA GLU A 28 5.43 -3.72 -1.57
C GLU A 28 4.60 -2.64 -2.26
N VAL A 29 4.54 -1.43 -1.70
CA VAL A 29 3.87 -0.29 -2.32
C VAL A 29 4.70 0.21 -3.50
N VAL A 30 4.14 0.15 -4.71
CA VAL A 30 4.80 0.59 -5.95
C VAL A 30 4.44 2.03 -6.28
N SER A 31 3.20 2.45 -6.02
CA SER A 31 2.78 3.83 -6.28
C SER A 31 1.53 4.14 -5.47
N ILE A 32 1.38 5.40 -5.07
CA ILE A 32 0.19 5.91 -4.42
C ILE A 32 -0.48 6.82 -5.43
N ALA A 33 -1.65 6.43 -5.93
CA ALA A 33 -2.38 7.22 -6.91
C ALA A 33 -3.24 8.30 -6.24
N SER A 34 -3.75 8.01 -5.04
CA SER A 34 -4.50 8.94 -4.20
C SER A 34 -4.51 8.45 -2.74
N PRO A 35 -5.02 9.25 -1.79
CA PRO A 35 -5.23 8.80 -0.40
C PRO A 35 -6.13 7.56 -0.25
N HIS A 36 -6.81 7.15 -1.32
CA HIS A 36 -7.74 6.00 -1.33
C HIS A 36 -7.41 4.93 -2.38
N SER A 37 -6.37 5.14 -3.19
CA SER A 37 -5.94 4.21 -4.23
C SER A 37 -4.41 4.10 -4.28
N LEU A 38 -3.89 2.88 -4.21
CA LEU A 38 -2.47 2.61 -4.40
C LEU A 38 -2.25 1.33 -5.21
N THR A 39 -1.07 1.21 -5.81
CA THR A 39 -0.61 0.01 -6.50
C THR A 39 0.42 -0.67 -5.62
N VAL A 40 0.25 -1.99 -5.43
CA VAL A 40 1.23 -2.84 -4.76
C VAL A 40 1.77 -3.91 -5.69
N ARG A 41 2.96 -4.43 -5.39
CA ARG A 41 3.51 -5.67 -5.94
C ARG A 41 3.42 -6.75 -4.88
N ALA A 42 2.71 -7.84 -5.15
CA ALA A 42 2.74 -9.00 -4.26
C ALA A 42 4.12 -9.65 -4.31
N LEU A 43 4.69 -9.99 -3.15
CA LEU A 43 6.06 -10.52 -3.08
C LEU A 43 6.17 -12.00 -3.44
N ASP A 44 5.05 -12.72 -3.42
CA ASP A 44 4.99 -14.15 -3.72
C ASP A 44 5.07 -14.45 -5.22
N ASN A 45 4.41 -13.63 -6.04
CA ASN A 45 4.21 -13.87 -7.46
C ASN A 45 4.61 -12.66 -8.33
N HIS A 46 5.15 -11.60 -7.72
CA HIS A 46 5.55 -10.35 -8.38
C HIS A 46 4.45 -9.65 -9.19
N THR A 47 3.18 -10.01 -8.99
CA THR A 47 2.06 -9.42 -9.71
C THR A 47 1.67 -8.09 -9.10
N HIS A 48 1.35 -7.13 -9.97
CA HIS A 48 0.87 -5.82 -9.55
C HIS A 48 -0.64 -5.82 -9.33
N TYR A 49 -1.07 -5.28 -8.20
CA TYR A 49 -2.47 -5.13 -7.84
C TYR A 49 -2.77 -3.69 -7.47
N ARG A 50 -3.91 -3.18 -7.95
CA ARG A 50 -4.47 -1.92 -7.50
C ARG A 50 -5.39 -2.16 -6.32
N ILE A 51 -5.13 -1.47 -5.21
CA ILE A 51 -5.95 -1.48 -4.02
C ILE A 51 -6.65 -0.12 -3.94
N SER A 52 -7.98 -0.15 -4.01
CA SER A 52 -8.84 1.04 -3.96
C SER A 52 -9.89 0.90 -2.86
N GLY A 53 -10.43 2.03 -2.38
CA GLY A 53 -11.55 2.03 -1.43
C GLY A 53 -11.14 1.79 0.02
N ILE A 54 -9.88 2.08 0.36
CA ILE A 54 -9.37 2.05 1.73
C ILE A 54 -8.87 3.46 2.03
N ASP A 55 -9.33 4.07 3.12
CA ASP A 55 -8.67 5.27 3.62
C ASP A 55 -7.33 4.86 4.24
N PHE A 56 -6.23 5.22 3.57
CA PHE A 56 -4.88 4.92 4.05
C PHE A 56 -4.45 5.84 5.21
N GLY A 57 -5.36 6.71 5.67
CA GLY A 57 -5.18 7.67 6.74
C GLY A 57 -4.52 8.96 6.26
N THR A 58 -4.55 9.99 7.12
CA THR A 58 -3.93 11.31 6.91
C THR A 58 -2.41 11.24 6.62
N GLY A 59 -1.83 10.06 6.82
CA GLY A 59 -0.45 9.74 6.48
C GLY A 59 -0.22 9.36 5.02
N ALA A 60 -1.17 8.96 4.18
CA ALA A 60 -0.83 8.64 2.78
C ALA A 60 -0.48 9.93 2.00
N ARG A 61 0.80 10.35 2.06
CA ARG A 61 1.30 11.52 1.37
C ARG A 61 1.76 11.07 -0.02
N LEU A 62 1.09 11.61 -1.04
CA LEU A 62 1.62 11.69 -2.39
C LEU A 62 2.92 12.51 -2.29
N ARG A 63 4.07 11.84 -2.33
CA ARG A 63 5.34 12.50 -2.60
C ARG A 63 5.51 12.47 -4.11
N GLU A 64 5.23 13.59 -4.77
CA GLU A 64 5.75 13.83 -6.12
C GLU A 64 7.28 13.81 -6.02
N VAL A 65 7.89 13.07 -6.95
CA VAL A 65 9.34 12.98 -7.15
C VAL A 65 9.72 13.89 -8.30
#